data_AF-A0A497KMJ4-F1
#
_entry.id   AF-A0A497KMJ4-F1
#
_cell.length_a   1.000
_cell.length_b   1.000
_cell.length_c   1.000
_cell.angle_alpha   90.00
_cell.angle_beta   90.00
_cell.angle_gamma   90.00
#
_symmetry.space_group_name_H-M   'P 1'
#
loop_
_entity.id
_entity.type
_entity.pdbx_description
1 polymer ?
#
loop_
_entity_poly.entity_id
_entity_poly.type
_entity_poly.pdbx_seq_one_letter_code
_entity_poly.pdbx_strand_id
1 'polypeptide(L)'
;MIGKRDRTKAYNIVSEILPERGKILCLSLTGSRAFGWGSKYYDVDVKGIIVCKDYWDTMHIGKEKFDINIEELSHVFGSIEYKYWCLFEDLSNPFYIDPNFDYQGMMSLCTAENVKRSLYSIDLQIKRLDIFKSIRTALHCYRVLMVPLHFLRTGKIVSNVLTINKQY
;
A
#
# COMPACT_ATOMS: atom_id res chain seq x y z
N MET A 1 -3.55 6.61 -15.42
CA MET A 1 -2.59 5.52 -15.12
C MET A 1 -1.28 6.16 -14.66
N ILE A 2 -0.64 5.66 -13.59
CA ILE A 2 0.62 6.24 -13.06
C ILE A 2 1.76 5.83 -13.99
N GLY A 3 2.41 6.81 -14.61
CA GLY A 3 3.40 6.59 -15.66
C GLY A 3 4.82 6.34 -15.12
N LYS A 4 5.73 5.92 -16.00
CA LYS A 4 7.16 5.74 -15.68
C LYS A 4 7.78 7.00 -15.06
N ARG A 5 7.43 8.18 -15.59
CA ARG A 5 7.92 9.46 -15.09
C ARG A 5 7.52 9.73 -13.63
N ASP A 6 6.30 9.39 -13.24
CA ASP A 6 5.81 9.57 -11.87
C ASP A 6 6.56 8.66 -10.90
N ARG A 7 6.80 7.41 -11.31
CA ARG A 7 7.57 6.42 -10.53
C ARG A 7 9.02 6.86 -10.32
N THR A 8 9.68 7.33 -11.37
CA THR A 8 11.05 7.87 -11.28
C THR A 8 11.10 9.10 -10.36
N LYS A 9 10.11 10.00 -10.46
CA LYS A 9 10.03 11.16 -9.55
C LYS A 9 9.86 10.75 -8.10
N ALA A 10 8.95 9.81 -7.79
CA ALA A 10 8.75 9.32 -6.44
C ALA A 10 10.04 8.70 -5.87
N TYR A 11 10.74 7.89 -6.68
CA TYR A 11 12.03 7.33 -6.30
C TYR A 11 13.06 8.40 -5.96
N ASN A 12 13.19 9.44 -6.80
CA ASN A 12 14.14 10.53 -6.57
C ASN A 12 13.79 11.33 -5.30
N ILE A 13 12.51 11.64 -5.08
CA ILE A 13 12.07 12.35 -3.85
C ILE A 13 12.54 11.60 -2.60
N VAL A 14 12.33 10.28 -2.55
CA VAL A 14 12.77 9.48 -1.40
C VAL A 14 14.30 9.43 -1.32
N SER A 15 14.98 9.22 -2.45
CA SER A 15 16.44 9.10 -2.49
C SER A 15 17.16 10.37 -2.05
N GLU A 16 16.63 11.55 -2.39
CA GLU A 16 17.19 12.85 -2.02
C GLU A 16 17.02 13.19 -0.53
N ILE A 17 16.02 12.59 0.13
CA ILE A 17 15.76 12.79 1.57
C ILE A 17 16.62 11.86 2.42
N LEU A 18 16.88 10.65 1.92
CA LEU A 18 17.66 9.67 2.67
C LEU A 18 19.14 10.10 2.81
N PRO A 19 19.75 9.90 3.98
CA PRO A 19 21.19 10.06 4.12
C PRO A 19 21.92 8.99 3.29
N GLU A 20 23.22 9.18 3.01
CA GLU A 20 24.02 8.25 2.20
C GLU A 20 24.01 6.80 2.72
N ARG A 21 23.86 6.61 4.04
CA ARG A 21 23.77 5.29 4.69
C ARG A 21 22.40 4.61 4.52
N GLY A 22 21.39 5.35 4.06
CA GLY A 22 20.02 4.87 3.89
C GLY A 22 19.84 4.13 2.58
N LYS A 23 18.99 3.09 2.58
CA LYS A 23 18.67 2.31 1.40
C LYS A 23 17.16 2.17 1.23
N ILE A 24 16.66 2.39 0.01
CA ILE A 24 15.28 2.05 -0.35
C ILE A 24 15.24 0.56 -0.64
N LEU A 25 14.31 -0.17 -0.03
CA LEU A 25 14.10 -1.61 -0.27
C LEU A 25 12.93 -1.87 -1.23
N CYS A 26 11.84 -1.13 -1.05
CA CYS A 26 10.65 -1.28 -1.87
C CYS A 26 9.90 0.04 -1.97
N LEU A 27 9.37 0.35 -3.14
CA LEU A 27 8.34 1.37 -3.33
C LEU A 27 7.19 0.77 -4.12
N SER A 28 5.97 0.99 -3.63
CA SER A 28 4.73 0.46 -4.17
C SER A 28 3.71 1.56 -4.35
N LEU A 29 2.91 1.47 -5.42
CA LEU A 29 1.80 2.38 -5.65
C LEU A 29 0.61 1.95 -4.81
N THR A 30 0.05 2.86 -4.02
CA THR A 30 -1.18 2.63 -3.26
C THR A 30 -2.24 3.69 -3.60
N GLY A 31 -3.28 3.79 -2.79
CA GLY A 31 -4.32 4.79 -2.88
C GLY A 31 -5.21 4.65 -4.12
N SER A 32 -6.05 5.66 -4.31
CA SER A 32 -7.18 5.57 -5.25
C SER A 32 -6.75 5.23 -6.68
N ARG A 33 -5.60 5.76 -7.11
CA ARG A 33 -5.05 5.55 -8.46
C ARG A 33 -4.51 4.13 -8.66
N ALA A 34 -4.00 3.48 -7.61
CA ALA A 34 -3.61 2.08 -7.67
C ALA A 34 -4.84 1.15 -7.59
N PHE A 35 -5.87 1.54 -6.83
CA PHE A 35 -7.04 0.69 -6.60
C PHE A 35 -8.06 0.64 -7.75
N GLY A 36 -7.88 1.45 -8.79
CA GLY A 36 -8.65 1.35 -10.04
C GLY A 36 -9.73 2.41 -10.23
N TRP A 37 -9.87 3.38 -9.32
CA TRP A 37 -10.87 4.44 -9.46
C TRP A 37 -10.32 5.88 -9.27
N GLY A 38 -9.01 6.03 -9.16
CA GLY A 38 -8.36 7.34 -9.08
C GLY A 38 -8.31 8.07 -10.43
N SER A 39 -8.44 9.39 -10.39
CA SER A 39 -8.28 10.26 -11.56
C SER A 39 -6.83 10.75 -11.72
N LYS A 40 -6.53 11.36 -12.87
CA LYS A 40 -5.23 12.05 -13.11
C LYS A 40 -5.05 13.31 -12.25
N TYR A 41 -6.11 13.79 -11.61
CA TYR A 41 -6.10 14.98 -10.76
C TYR A 41 -5.77 14.66 -9.30
N TYR A 42 -5.81 13.39 -8.91
CA TYR A 42 -5.38 12.97 -7.58
C TYR A 42 -3.86 12.80 -7.50
N ASP A 43 -3.37 12.95 -6.28
CA ASP A 43 -2.03 12.60 -5.85
C ASP A 43 -1.65 11.16 -6.22
N VAL A 44 -0.35 10.94 -6.35
CA VAL A 44 0.26 9.62 -6.45
C VAL A 44 0.60 9.18 -5.04
N ASP A 45 -0.20 8.27 -4.50
CA ASP A 45 0.08 7.65 -3.21
C ASP A 45 1.16 6.57 -3.35
N VAL A 46 2.17 6.60 -2.50
CA VAL A 46 3.27 5.65 -2.48
C VAL A 46 3.45 5.10 -1.08
N LYS A 47 3.53 3.77 -0.96
CA LYS A 47 4.04 3.09 0.23
C LYS A 47 5.48 2.66 -0.02
N GLY A 48 6.35 2.73 0.98
CA GLY A 48 7.71 2.22 0.83
C GLY A 48 8.32 1.66 2.11
N ILE A 49 9.42 0.95 1.90
CA ILE A 49 10.26 0.37 2.94
C ILE A 49 11.69 0.84 2.72
N ILE A 50 12.34 1.28 3.80
CA ILE A 50 13.76 1.63 3.79
C ILE A 50 14.52 0.83 4.85
N VAL A 51 15.85 0.82 4.74
CA VAL A 51 16.76 0.53 5.85
C VAL A 51 17.56 1.78 6.11
N CYS A 52 17.39 2.36 7.29
CA CYS A 52 18.20 3.48 7.74
C CYS A 52 18.12 3.59 9.26
N LYS A 53 19.03 2.89 9.95
CA LYS A 53 19.10 2.91 11.42
C LYS A 53 19.24 4.35 11.95
N ASP A 54 18.59 4.61 13.07
CA ASP A 54 18.67 5.87 13.82
C ASP A 54 18.36 7.11 12.95
N TYR A 55 17.36 7.00 12.07
CA TYR A 55 16.89 8.12 11.26
C TYR A 55 15.41 8.41 11.56
N TRP A 56 14.50 7.76 10.84
CA TRP A 56 13.05 7.86 11.08
C TRP A 56 12.43 6.48 11.01
N ASP A 57 11.62 6.15 12.03
CA ASP A 57 10.84 4.91 12.09
C ASP A 57 9.76 4.88 11.00
N THR A 58 9.06 6.00 10.84
CA THR A 58 8.08 6.24 9.79
C THR A 58 8.26 7.63 9.20
N MET A 59 8.04 7.80 7.89
CA MET A 59 8.09 9.08 7.21
C MET A 59 6.82 9.32 6.41
N HIS A 60 6.30 10.54 6.49
CA HIS A 60 5.24 11.03 5.61
C HIS A 60 5.75 12.25 4.83
N ILE A 61 5.84 12.13 3.51
CA ILE A 61 6.38 13.16 2.62
C ILE A 61 5.26 13.65 1.71
N GLY A 62 4.74 14.83 2.04
CA GLY A 62 3.84 15.58 1.16
C GLY A 62 4.63 16.46 0.18
N LYS A 63 4.58 16.13 -1.11
CA LYS A 63 5.10 16.96 -2.20
C LYS A 63 4.00 17.21 -3.22
N GLU A 64 4.17 18.22 -4.08
CA GLU A 64 3.17 18.52 -5.10
C GLU A 64 2.82 17.26 -5.92
N LYS A 65 1.57 16.79 -5.81
CA LYS A 65 1.03 15.57 -6.45
C LYS A 65 1.55 14.22 -5.91
N PHE A 66 2.27 14.19 -4.79
CA PHE A 66 2.78 12.96 -4.18
C PHE A 66 2.43 12.91 -2.70
N ASP A 67 1.83 11.79 -2.30
CA ASP A 67 1.61 11.42 -0.91
C ASP A 67 2.41 10.15 -0.61
N ILE A 68 3.60 10.31 -0.01
CA ILE A 68 4.54 9.20 0.15
C ILE A 68 4.66 8.83 1.64
N ASN A 69 4.32 7.59 1.96
CA ASN A 69 4.41 7.01 3.29
C ASN A 69 5.48 5.91 3.28
N ILE A 70 6.51 6.05 4.12
CA ILE A 70 7.63 5.11 4.19
C ILE A 70 7.78 4.60 5.62
N GLU A 71 8.11 3.32 5.78
CA GLU A 71 8.46 2.69 7.05
C GLU A 71 9.90 2.18 7.01
N GLU A 72 10.60 2.27 8.14
CA GLU A 72 11.87 1.56 8.35
C GLU A 72 11.59 0.06 8.50
N LEU A 73 12.52 -0.79 8.03
CA LEU A 73 12.34 -2.24 8.03
C LEU A 73 12.01 -2.83 9.41
N SER A 74 12.56 -2.28 10.49
CA SER A 74 12.23 -2.68 11.87
C SER A 74 10.76 -2.41 12.23
N HIS A 75 10.20 -1.29 11.78
CA HIS A 75 8.76 -1.00 11.93
C HIS A 75 7.92 -2.02 11.17
N VAL A 76 8.34 -2.36 9.94
CA VAL A 76 7.66 -3.35 9.09
C VAL A 76 7.60 -4.71 9.78
N PHE A 77 8.67 -5.14 10.46
CA PHE A 77 8.65 -6.38 11.26
C PHE A 77 7.55 -6.35 12.34
N GLY A 78 7.42 -5.23 13.06
CA GLY A 78 6.32 -5.05 14.00
C GLY A 78 4.95 -5.19 13.32
N SER A 79 4.72 -4.51 12.20
CA SER A 79 3.48 -4.61 11.43
C SER A 79 3.15 -6.05 10.97
N ILE A 80 4.17 -6.83 10.62
CA ILE A 80 4.04 -8.27 10.28
C ILE A 80 3.64 -9.08 11.51
N GLU A 81 4.26 -8.84 12.66
CA GLU A 81 3.94 -9.52 13.93
C GLU A 81 2.50 -9.22 14.40
N TYR A 82 2.08 -7.95 14.28
CA TYR A 82 0.72 -7.53 14.58
C TYR A 82 -0.32 -8.00 13.55
N LYS A 83 0.14 -8.62 12.45
CA LYS A 83 -0.69 -9.14 11.35
C LYS A 83 -1.52 -8.05 10.67
N TYR A 84 -0.94 -6.87 10.44
CA TYR A 84 -1.63 -5.81 9.73
C TYR A 84 -1.85 -6.16 8.25
N TRP A 85 -3.11 -6.18 7.83
CA TRP A 85 -3.49 -6.42 6.43
C TRP A 85 -3.03 -5.30 5.50
N CYS A 86 -3.22 -4.04 5.91
CA CYS A 86 -2.97 -2.87 5.05
C CYS A 86 -1.52 -2.80 4.57
N LEU A 87 -0.55 -3.26 5.38
CA LEU A 87 0.86 -3.37 4.97
C LEU A 87 1.00 -4.12 3.64
N PHE A 88 0.41 -5.31 3.55
CA PHE A 88 0.53 -6.16 2.36
C PHE A 88 -0.31 -5.62 1.20
N GLU A 89 -1.50 -5.07 1.47
CA GLU A 89 -2.31 -4.43 0.43
C GLU A 89 -1.55 -3.25 -0.21
N ASP A 90 -0.96 -2.37 0.60
CA ASP A 90 -0.24 -1.17 0.15
C ASP A 90 1.05 -1.51 -0.60
N LEU A 91 1.69 -2.63 -0.26
CA LEU A 91 2.93 -3.09 -0.91
C LEU A 91 2.70 -3.95 -2.14
N SER A 92 1.46 -4.34 -2.45
CA SER A 92 1.11 -5.30 -3.52
C SER A 92 1.35 -4.83 -4.96
N ASN A 93 1.69 -3.56 -5.18
CA ASN A 93 1.90 -2.97 -6.51
C ASN A 93 3.28 -2.30 -6.61
N PRO A 94 4.38 -3.07 -6.45
CA PRO A 94 5.72 -2.53 -6.43
C PRO A 94 6.12 -1.97 -7.80
N PHE A 95 6.78 -0.82 -7.79
CA PHE A 95 7.46 -0.28 -8.97
C PHE A 95 8.98 -0.19 -8.80
N TYR A 96 9.47 -0.38 -7.58
CA TYR A 96 10.88 -0.52 -7.25
C TYR A 96 11.03 -1.59 -6.17
N ILE A 97 11.99 -2.49 -6.36
CA ILE A 97 12.42 -3.50 -5.40
C ILE A 97 13.95 -3.54 -5.48
N ASP A 98 14.61 -3.41 -4.34
CA ASP A 98 16.05 -3.60 -4.25
C ASP A 98 16.41 -5.06 -4.58
N PRO A 99 17.43 -5.33 -5.41
CA PRO A 99 17.77 -6.70 -5.82
C PRO A 99 18.11 -7.66 -4.67
N ASN A 100 18.54 -7.13 -3.51
CA ASN A 100 18.89 -7.93 -2.34
C ASN A 100 17.75 -8.04 -1.33
N PHE A 101 16.60 -7.42 -1.60
CA PHE A 101 15.43 -7.50 -0.73
C PHE A 101 14.52 -8.65 -1.15
N ASP A 102 14.30 -9.61 -0.23
CA ASP A 102 13.36 -10.71 -0.45
C ASP A 102 11.91 -10.25 -0.32
N TYR A 103 11.46 -9.48 -1.29
CA TYR A 103 10.09 -8.98 -1.36
C TYR A 103 9.07 -10.12 -1.42
N GLN A 104 9.36 -11.20 -2.17
CA GLN A 104 8.42 -12.32 -2.30
C GLN A 104 8.30 -13.09 -0.99
N GLY A 105 9.42 -13.35 -0.30
CA GLY A 105 9.43 -13.93 1.04
C GLY A 105 8.63 -13.08 2.03
N MET A 106 8.84 -11.76 2.05
CA MET A 106 8.03 -10.86 2.88
C MET A 106 6.54 -10.97 2.55
N MET A 107 6.16 -10.85 1.27
CA MET A 107 4.75 -10.91 0.86
C MET A 107 4.10 -12.26 1.17
N SER A 108 4.87 -13.35 1.20
CA SER A 108 4.40 -14.69 1.58
C SER A 108 4.01 -14.82 3.06
N LEU A 109 4.40 -13.86 3.90
CA LEU A 109 4.01 -13.80 5.31
C LEU A 109 2.56 -13.31 5.50
N CYS A 110 1.91 -12.83 4.44
CA CYS A 110 0.49 -12.50 4.48
C CYS A 110 -0.36 -13.77 4.52
N THR A 111 -1.25 -13.88 5.49
CA THR A 111 -2.10 -15.04 5.71
C THR A 111 -3.55 -14.63 5.93
N ALA A 112 -4.46 -15.61 5.98
CA ALA A 112 -5.86 -15.37 6.33
C ALA A 112 -6.05 -14.69 7.70
N GLU A 113 -5.10 -14.88 8.63
CA GLU A 113 -5.14 -14.23 9.95
C GLU A 113 -5.01 -12.70 9.84
N ASN A 114 -4.24 -12.20 8.86
CA ASN A 114 -4.13 -10.76 8.59
C ASN A 114 -5.50 -10.17 8.20
N VAL A 115 -6.24 -10.88 7.35
CA VAL A 115 -7.61 -10.49 6.95
C VAL A 115 -8.55 -10.53 8.16
N LYS A 116 -8.48 -11.59 8.97
CA LYS A 116 -9.30 -11.75 10.17
C LYS A 116 -9.12 -10.59 11.15
N ARG A 117 -7.89 -10.12 11.36
CA ARG A 117 -7.62 -8.94 12.21
C ARG A 117 -8.13 -7.63 11.61
N SER A 118 -8.31 -7.57 10.29
CA SER A 118 -8.84 -6.40 9.58
C SER A 118 -10.38 -6.31 9.60
N LEU A 119 -11.10 -7.35 10.07
CA LEU A 119 -12.56 -7.39 10.05
C LEU A 119 -13.21 -6.20 10.77
N TYR A 120 -12.67 -5.81 11.93
CA TYR A 120 -13.16 -4.63 12.64
C TYR A 120 -13.02 -3.34 11.80
N SER A 121 -11.91 -3.19 11.08
CA SER A 121 -11.69 -2.04 10.20
C SER A 121 -12.67 -2.04 9.03
N ILE A 122 -12.99 -3.22 8.48
CA ILE A 122 -14.00 -3.38 7.42
C ILE A 122 -15.38 -2.95 7.93
N ASP A 123 -15.80 -3.44 9.10
CA ASP A 123 -17.08 -3.10 9.71
C ASP A 123 -17.19 -1.58 9.96
N LEU A 124 -16.10 -0.96 10.42
CA LEU A 124 -16.05 0.48 10.64
C LEU A 124 -16.23 1.26 9.33
N GLN A 125 -15.61 0.83 8.23
CA GLN A 125 -15.77 1.49 6.93
C GLN A 125 -17.21 1.34 6.42
N ILE A 126 -17.83 0.17 6.58
CA ILE A 126 -19.24 -0.03 6.21
C ILE A 126 -20.14 0.92 6.98
N LYS A 127 -19.99 1.02 8.31
CA LYS A 127 -20.75 1.99 9.12
C LYS A 127 -20.48 3.44 8.70
N ARG A 128 -19.26 3.76 8.29
CA ARG A 128 -18.90 5.08 7.78
C ARG A 128 -19.66 5.41 6.50
N LEU A 129 -19.95 4.43 5.64
CA LEU A 129 -20.76 4.64 4.44
C LEU A 129 -22.20 5.05 4.77
N ASP A 130 -22.78 4.47 5.82
CA ASP A 130 -24.14 4.81 6.25
C ASP A 130 -24.26 6.26 6.70
N ILE A 131 -23.21 6.78 7.33
CA ILE A 131 -23.12 8.17 7.81
C ILE A 131 -22.73 9.12 6.66
N PHE A 132 -21.66 8.78 5.93
CA PHE A 132 -21.06 9.60 4.89
C PHE A 132 -21.29 8.97 3.52
N LYS A 133 -22.49 9.17 2.99
CA LYS A 133 -23.00 8.63 1.71
C LYS A 133 -22.36 9.28 0.48
N SER A 134 -21.04 9.15 0.35
CA SER A 134 -20.29 9.64 -0.81
C SER A 134 -19.80 8.48 -1.68
N ILE A 135 -19.66 8.73 -2.99
CA ILE A 135 -19.11 7.77 -3.95
C ILE A 135 -17.72 7.30 -3.52
N ARG A 136 -16.88 8.23 -3.00
CA ARG A 136 -15.53 7.89 -2.51
C ARG A 136 -15.59 6.90 -1.35
N THR A 137 -16.49 7.11 -0.39
CA THR A 137 -16.67 6.20 0.75
C THR A 137 -17.15 4.83 0.26
N ALA A 138 -18.10 4.80 -0.68
CA ALA A 138 -18.63 3.55 -1.24
C ALA A 138 -17.54 2.74 -1.95
N LEU A 139 -16.71 3.38 -2.78
CA LEU A 139 -15.58 2.74 -3.46
C LEU A 139 -14.52 2.22 -2.48
N HIS A 140 -14.25 2.98 -1.41
CA HIS A 140 -13.34 2.51 -0.36
C HIS A 140 -13.89 1.28 0.37
N CYS A 141 -15.17 1.29 0.73
CA CYS A 141 -15.85 0.13 1.34
C CYS A 141 -15.83 -1.09 0.42
N TYR A 142 -16.06 -0.87 -0.87
CA TYR A 142 -16.01 -1.94 -1.86
C TYR A 142 -14.62 -2.59 -1.91
N ARG A 143 -13.54 -1.81 -1.91
CA ARG A 143 -12.17 -2.33 -1.90
C ARG A 143 -11.78 -3.04 -0.63
N VAL A 144 -12.12 -2.49 0.54
CA VAL A 144 -11.79 -3.12 1.82
C VAL A 144 -12.47 -4.49 1.96
N LEU A 145 -13.52 -4.76 1.18
CA LEU A 145 -14.19 -6.06 1.09
C LEU A 145 -13.60 -6.95 -0.03
N MET A 146 -13.51 -6.42 -1.25
CA MET A 146 -13.19 -7.24 -2.43
C MET A 146 -11.75 -7.71 -2.45
N VAL A 147 -10.78 -6.89 -2.04
CA VAL A 147 -9.37 -7.28 -2.09
C VAL A 147 -9.07 -8.42 -1.10
N PRO A 148 -9.50 -8.35 0.18
CA PRO A 148 -9.32 -9.48 1.09
C PRO A 148 -10.07 -10.74 0.66
N LEU A 149 -11.31 -10.62 0.17
CA LEU A 149 -12.08 -11.78 -0.33
C LEU A 149 -11.38 -12.47 -1.51
N HIS A 150 -10.87 -11.68 -2.45
CA HIS A 150 -10.09 -12.20 -3.58
C HIS A 150 -8.84 -12.94 -3.08
N PHE A 151 -8.09 -12.35 -2.15
CA PHE A 151 -6.92 -12.99 -1.55
C PHE A 151 -7.27 -14.31 -0.85
N LEU A 152 -8.33 -14.36 -0.03
CA LEU A 152 -8.75 -15.59 0.64
C LEU A 152 -9.12 -16.70 -0.35
N ARG A 153 -9.62 -16.33 -1.53
CA ARG A 153 -10.00 -17.30 -2.58
C ARG A 153 -8.83 -17.76 -3.45
N THR A 154 -7.86 -16.89 -3.73
CA THR A 154 -6.82 -17.15 -4.75
C THR A 154 -5.40 -17.22 -4.21
N GLY A 155 -5.18 -16.77 -2.97
CA GLY A 155 -3.86 -16.54 -2.39
C GLY A 155 -3.12 -15.33 -2.97
N LYS A 156 -3.74 -14.53 -3.85
CA LYS A 156 -3.11 -13.38 -4.51
C LYS A 156 -3.72 -12.06 -4.06
N ILE A 157 -2.86 -11.10 -3.75
CA ILE A 157 -3.28 -9.72 -3.44
C ILE A 157 -3.32 -8.93 -4.75
N VAL A 158 -4.50 -8.45 -5.11
CA VAL A 158 -4.72 -7.60 -6.29
C VAL A 158 -5.43 -6.34 -5.81
N SER A 159 -4.72 -5.23 -5.67
CA SER A 159 -5.28 -4.00 -5.12
C SER A 159 -6.25 -3.28 -6.08
N ASN A 160 -6.14 -3.53 -7.39
CA ASN A 160 -7.06 -2.97 -8.40
C ASN A 160 -8.37 -3.75 -8.47
N VAL A 161 -9.46 -3.17 -7.95
CA VAL A 161 -10.78 -3.84 -7.90
C VAL A 161 -11.42 -4.01 -9.27
N LEU A 162 -11.09 -3.17 -10.26
CA LEU A 162 -11.58 -3.36 -11.64
C LEU A 162 -10.97 -4.61 -12.27
N THR A 163 -9.74 -4.97 -11.89
CA THR A 163 -9.12 -6.23 -12.31
C THR A 163 -9.78 -7.41 -11.64
N ILE A 164 -10.09 -7.31 -10.34
CA ILE A 164 -10.81 -8.35 -9.59
C ILE A 164 -12.18 -8.61 -10.25
N ASN A 165 -12.93 -7.56 -10.58
CA ASN A 165 -14.28 -7.65 -11.13
C ASN A 165 -14.37 -8.29 -12.52
N LYS A 166 -13.27 -8.42 -13.25
CA LYS A 166 -13.27 -9.13 -14.52
C LYS A 166 -13.21 -10.66 -14.35
N GLN A 167 -13.00 -11.14 -13.13
CA GLN A 167 -12.83 -12.55 -12.81
C GLN A 167 -14.07 -13.19 -12.16
N TYR A 168 -15.10 -12.38 -11.89
CA TYR A 168 -16.38 -12.78 -11.30
C TYR A 168 -17.53 -12.23 -12.14
#